data_AF-A0AB38HU46-F1
#
_entry.id   AF-A0AB38HU46-F1
#
_cell.length_a   1.000
_cell.length_b   1.000
_cell.length_c   1.000
_cell.angle_alpha   90.00
_cell.angle_beta   90.00
_cell.angle_gamma   90.00
#
_symmetry.space_group_name_H-M   'P 1'
#
loop_
_entity.id
_entity.type
_entity.pdbx_description
1 polymer ?
#
loop_
_entity_poly.entity_id
_entity_poly.type
_entity_poly.pdbx_seq_one_letter_code
_entity_poly.pdbx_strand_id
1 'polypeptide(L)' 'MKCGELRWSDRDRGWELLIPSVAFKNSGSSFFGQKPFRLILPDLLNLYKYLEAYIDKHRGVLLGIAKDPGTLFVKR' A
#
# COMPACT_ATOMS: atom_id res chain seq x y z
N MET A 1 11.32 5.19 10.80
CA MET A 1 11.57 4.61 9.47
C MET A 1 10.33 4.85 8.63
N LYS A 2 10.41 5.59 7.52
CA LYS A 2 9.24 5.84 6.66
C LYS A 2 9.16 4.70 5.66
N CYS A 3 8.20 3.79 5.82
CA CYS A 3 8.04 2.62 4.95
C CYS A 3 7.02 2.91 3.83
N GLY A 4 7.19 2.26 2.68
CA GLY A 4 6.15 2.23 1.65
C GLY A 4 5.01 1.31 2.05
N GLU A 5 3.78 1.65 1.68
CA GLU A 5 2.56 0.95 2.10
C GLU A 5 1.52 0.85 0.98
N LEU A 6 0.83 -0.28 0.88
CA LEU A 6 -0.44 -0.43 0.16
C LEU A 6 -1.59 -0.42 1.17
N ARG A 7 -2.48 0.56 1.08
CA ARG A 7 -3.56 0.79 2.06
C ARG A 7 -4.86 1.26 1.40
N TRP A 8 -5.99 1.16 2.11
CA TRP A 8 -7.24 1.76 1.66
C TRP A 8 -7.25 3.28 1.91
N SER A 9 -7.70 4.07 0.93
CA SER A 9 -7.97 5.50 1.07
C SER A 9 -9.47 5.73 1.16
N ASP A 10 -9.98 6.13 2.32
CA ASP A 10 -11.40 6.46 2.49
C ASP A 10 -11.83 7.67 1.67
N ARG A 11 -10.93 8.65 1.51
CA ARG A 11 -11.18 9.87 0.73
C ARG A 11 -11.40 9.54 -0.74
N ASP A 12 -10.52 8.71 -1.31
CA ASP A 12 -10.51 8.42 -2.73
C ASP A 12 -11.29 7.13 -3.07
N ARG A 13 -11.79 6.42 -2.05
CA ARG A 13 -12.50 5.13 -2.13
C ARG A 13 -11.76 4.12 -2.98
N GLY A 14 -10.47 3.93 -2.70
CA GLY A 14 -9.62 3.03 -3.47
C GLY A 14 -8.33 2.65 -2.76
N TRP A 15 -7.67 1.62 -3.28
CA TRP A 15 -6.38 1.17 -2.80
C TRP A 15 -5.28 2.16 -3.22
N GLU A 16 -4.60 2.75 -2.24
CA GLU A 16 -3.51 3.70 -2.39
C GLU A 16 -2.15 3.01 -2.21
N LEU A 17 -1.25 3.18 -3.17
CA LEU A 17 0.17 2.97 -3.00
C LEU A 17 0.81 4.26 -2.46
N LEU A 18 1.28 4.22 -1.22
CA LEU A 18 2.03 5.29 -0.58
C LEU A 18 3.53 4.98 -0.61
N ILE A 19 4.32 5.86 -1.20
CA ILE A 19 5.78 5.77 -1.19
C ILE A 19 6.38 7.01 -0.52
N PRO A 20 7.10 6.86 0.61
CA PRO A 20 7.82 7.94 1.26
C PRO A 20 8.77 8.65 0.30
N SER A 21 8.88 9.97 0.42
CA SER A 21 9.79 10.76 -0.41
C SER A 21 11.23 10.26 -0.34
N VAL A 22 11.71 9.83 0.85
CA VAL A 22 13.06 9.29 1.05
C VAL A 22 13.40 8.06 0.21
N ALA A 23 12.41 7.37 -0.36
CA ALA A 23 12.63 6.26 -1.28
C ALA A 23 13.08 6.74 -2.68
N PHE A 24 12.92 8.03 -3.00
CA PHE A 24 13.30 8.63 -4.27
C PHE A 24 14.62 9.40 -4.13
N LYS A 25 15.60 9.05 -4.99
CA LYS A 25 16.91 9.74 -5.06
C LYS A 25 16.79 11.24 -5.35
N ASN A 26 15.73 11.65 -6.06
CA ASN A 26 15.45 13.03 -6.45
C ASN A 26 14.27 13.65 -5.66
N SER A 27 14.05 13.23 -4.43
CA SER A 27 12.94 13.70 -3.57
C SER A 27 12.88 15.22 -3.39
N GLY A 28 14.04 15.90 -3.44
CA GLY A 28 14.15 17.36 -3.34
C GLY A 28 13.82 18.12 -4.64
N SER A 29 13.60 17.42 -5.76
CA SER A 29 13.22 18.07 -7.00
C SER A 29 11.85 18.74 -6.89
N SER A 30 11.57 19.74 -7.72
CA SER A 30 10.28 20.44 -7.78
C SER A 30 9.09 19.49 -8.03
N PHE A 31 9.32 18.36 -8.70
CA PHE A 31 8.31 17.33 -8.94
C PHE A 31 7.81 16.70 -7.63
N PHE A 32 8.72 16.32 -6.73
CA PHE A 32 8.35 15.65 -5.48
C PHE A 32 8.18 16.66 -4.33
N GLY A 33 8.97 17.72 -4.29
CA GLY A 33 8.91 18.75 -3.24
C GLY A 33 9.01 18.17 -1.83
N GLN A 34 9.80 17.11 -1.63
CA GLN A 34 9.91 16.33 -0.40
C GLN A 34 8.60 15.64 0.07
N LYS A 35 7.53 15.67 -0.74
CA LYS A 35 6.24 15.03 -0.45
C LYS A 35 6.25 13.55 -0.85
N PRO A 36 5.51 12.70 -0.12
CA PRO A 36 5.35 11.31 -0.51
C PRO A 36 4.61 11.19 -1.84
N PHE A 37 4.98 10.18 -2.62
CA PHE A 37 4.23 9.80 -3.80
C PHE A 37 3.00 8.97 -3.38
N ARG A 38 1.87 9.27 -3.99
CA ARG A 38 0.59 8.61 -3.73
C ARG A 38 -0.05 8.28 -5.07
N LEU A 39 -0.49 7.04 -5.21
CA LEU A 39 -1.18 6.57 -6.41
C LEU A 39 -2.36 5.72 -5.99
N ILE A 40 -3.57 6.12 -6.38
CA ILE A 40 -4.73 5.23 -6.31
C ILE A 40 -4.59 4.21 -7.43
N LEU A 41 -4.57 2.94 -7.07
CA LEU A 41 -4.45 1.85 -8.02
C LEU A 41 -5.77 1.69 -8.76
N PRO A 42 -5.76 1.62 -10.10
CA PRO A 42 -6.95 1.24 -10.84
C PRO A 42 -7.30 -0.21 -10.55
N ASP A 43 -8.59 -0.54 -10.56
CA ASP A 43 -9.08 -1.92 -10.40
C ASP A 43 -8.90 -2.74 -11.69
N LEU A 44 -7.63 -2.96 -12.06
CA LEU A 44 -7.29 -3.77 -13.23
C LEU A 44 -7.33 -5.24 -12.89
N LEU A 45 -7.93 -6.05 -13.77
CA LEU A 45 -8.00 -7.50 -13.65
C LEU A 45 -8.64 -7.97 -12.31
N ASN A 46 -9.59 -7.19 -11.77
CA ASN A 46 -10.26 -7.44 -10.49
C ASN A 46 -9.31 -7.41 -9.28
N LEU A 47 -8.29 -6.55 -9.32
CA LEU A 47 -7.36 -6.35 -8.21
C LEU A 47 -8.08 -6.19 -6.87
N TYR A 48 -9.13 -5.37 -6.80
CA TYR A 48 -9.80 -5.05 -5.55
C TYR A 48 -10.48 -6.28 -4.96
N LYS A 49 -11.17 -7.06 -5.81
CA LYS A 49 -11.76 -8.35 -5.43
C LYS A 49 -10.73 -9.31 -4.85
N TYR A 50 -9.55 -9.41 -5.46
CA TYR A 50 -8.51 -10.32 -4.98
C TYR A 50 -7.85 -9.82 -3.69
N LEU A 51 -7.69 -8.50 -3.53
CA LEU A 51 -7.20 -7.91 -2.27
C LEU A 51 -8.19 -8.14 -1.12
N GLU A 52 -9.48 -7.94 -1.35
CA GLU A 52 -10.53 -8.23 -0.37
C GLU A 52 -10.56 -9.70 0.01
N ALA A 53 -10.57 -10.62 -0.98
CA ALA A 53 -10.54 -12.05 -0.72
C ALA A 53 -9.28 -12.46 0.07
N TYR A 54 -8.13 -11.84 -0.24
CA TYR A 54 -6.91 -12.06 0.52
C TYR A 54 -7.08 -11.63 1.98
N ILE A 55 -7.55 -10.42 2.23
CA ILE A 55 -7.69 -9.87 3.59
C ILE A 55 -8.71 -10.65 4.42
N ASP A 56 -9.87 -10.94 3.83
CA ASP A 56 -11.02 -11.55 4.52
C ASP A 56 -10.78 -13.04 4.81
N LYS A 57 -10.29 -13.79 3.82
CA LYS A 57 -10.24 -15.26 3.88
C LYS A 57 -8.84 -15.82 3.90
N HIS A 58 -7.96 -15.38 3.00
CA HIS A 58 -6.71 -16.09 2.76
C HIS A 58 -5.59 -15.70 3.73
N ARG A 59 -5.57 -14.46 4.23
CA ARG A 59 -4.51 -13.94 5.10
C ARG A 59 -4.41 -14.73 6.40
N GLY A 60 -5.53 -15.00 7.06
CA GLY A 60 -5.55 -15.81 8.29
C GLY A 60 -5.01 -17.23 8.07
N VAL A 61 -5.39 -17.85 6.95
CA VAL A 61 -4.91 -19.19 6.58
C VAL A 61 -3.40 -19.19 6.29
N LEU A 62 -2.91 -18.17 5.58
CA LEU A 62 -1.50 -18.06 5.22
C LEU A 62 -0.59 -17.70 6.41
N LEU A 63 -1.10 -16.95 7.38
CA LEU A 63 -0.36 -16.58 8.59
C LEU A 63 -0.32 -17.70 9.63
N GLY A 64 -1.34 -18.58 9.68
CA GLY A 64 -1.42 -19.64 10.68
C GLY A 64 -1.41 -19.08 12.11
N ILE A 65 -0.39 -19.43 12.90
CA ILE A 65 -0.21 -18.94 14.27
C ILE A 65 0.51 -17.59 14.36
N ALA A 66 0.99 -17.05 13.24
CA ALA A 66 1.70 -15.78 13.22
C ALA A 66 0.73 -14.62 13.48
N LYS A 67 1.23 -13.60 14.19
CA LYS A 67 0.46 -12.36 14.42
C LYS A 67 0.22 -11.65 13.09
N ASP A 68 -1.04 -11.29 12.86
CA ASP A 68 -1.42 -10.50 11.69
C ASP A 68 -0.74 -9.12 11.72
N PRO A 69 0.05 -8.77 10.69
CA PRO A 69 0.67 -7.45 10.62
C PRO A 69 -0.34 -6.33 10.37
N GLY A 70 -1.56 -6.64 9.90
CA GLY A 70 -2.59 -5.65 9.56
C GLY A 70 -2.28 -4.84 8.30
N THR A 71 -1.19 -5.15 7.60
CA THR A 71 -0.71 -4.43 6.42
C THR A 71 -0.47 -5.40 5.27
N LEU A 72 -0.85 -5.04 4.04
CA LEU A 72 -0.64 -5.88 2.87
C LEU A 72 0.83 -5.96 2.45
N PHE A 73 1.49 -4.81 2.35
CA PHE A 73 2.90 -4.71 1.95
C PHE A 73 3.54 -3.53 2.64
N VAL A 74 4.62 -3.79 3.36
CA VAL A 74 5.47 -2.76 3.96
C VAL A 74 6.88 -2.96 3.45
N LYS A 75 7.34 -2.07 2.57
CA LYS A 75 8.75 -2.06 2.15
C LYS A 75 9.53 -1.17 3.11
N ARG A 76 10.44 -1.79 3.84
CA ARG A 76 11.42 -1.11 4.71
C ARG A 76 12.58 -0.58 3.89
#